data_AF-A0A183G5K9-F1
#
_entry.id   AF-A0A183G5K9-F1
#
_cell.length_a   1.000
_cell.length_b   1.000
_cell.length_c   1.000
_cell.angle_alpha   90.00
_cell.angle_beta   90.00
_cell.angle_gamma   90.00
#
_symmetry.space_group_name_H-M   'P 1'
#
loop_
_entity.id
_entity.type
_entity.pdbx_description
1 polymer ?
#
loop_
_entity_poly.entity_id
_entity_poly.type
_entity_poly.pdbx_seq_one_letter_code
_entity_poly.pdbx_strand_id
1 'polypeptide(L)'
;MHQKGTGILPADQEPSCEADIIKFVKEKFNYEPDLYGKVNVNGDDADPFWNFLKKEQGGFVTDGIKWNFTKFLINRKGQVVKR
;
A
#
# COMPACT_ATOMS: atom_id res chain seq x y z
N MET A 1 -1.76 -4.21 -3.04
CA MET A 1 -0.47 -3.58 -2.64
C MET A 1 0.53 -4.69 -2.41
N HIS A 2 1.78 -4.57 -2.86
CA HIS A 2 2.79 -5.59 -2.60
C HIS A 2 3.87 -5.02 -1.67
N GLN A 3 4.24 -5.77 -0.63
CA GLN A 3 5.36 -5.41 0.24
C GLN A 3 6.32 -6.59 0.21
N LYS A 4 7.52 -6.40 -0.37
CA LYS A 4 8.62 -7.34 -0.15
C LYS A 4 9.04 -7.17 1.32
N GLY A 5 8.88 -8.22 2.12
CA GLY A 5 9.07 -8.16 3.56
C GLY A 5 10.53 -7.90 3.94
N THR A 6 10.80 -6.77 4.59
CA THR A 6 12.07 -6.52 5.30
C THR A 6 11.76 -6.33 6.80
N GLY A 7 11.46 -7.44 7.49
CA GLY A 7 11.32 -7.49 8.97
C GLY A 7 9.90 -7.79 9.51
N ILE A 8 9.84 -8.75 10.45
CA ILE A 8 8.79 -9.11 11.44
C ILE A 8 7.33 -9.30 10.97
N LEU A 9 7.03 -9.47 9.68
CA LEU A 9 5.63 -9.64 9.21
C LEU A 9 5.48 -10.84 8.26
N PRO A 10 4.30 -11.46 8.16
CA PRO A 10 4.00 -12.44 7.13
C PRO A 10 4.02 -11.73 5.77
N ALA A 11 4.99 -12.10 4.93
CA ALA A 11 4.97 -11.77 3.51
C ALA A 11 3.78 -12.45 2.82
N ASP A 12 3.49 -12.04 1.58
CA ASP A 12 2.62 -12.79 0.67
C ASP A 12 1.14 -12.92 1.06
N GLN A 13 0.59 -11.93 1.77
CA GLN A 13 -0.85 -11.86 2.02
C GLN A 13 -1.68 -11.50 0.77
N GLU A 14 -1.02 -11.06 -0.31
CA GLU A 14 -1.66 -10.78 -1.60
C GLU A 14 -0.86 -11.43 -2.75
N PRO A 15 -0.84 -12.78 -2.83
CA PRO A 15 0.01 -13.51 -3.75
C PRO A 15 -0.54 -13.54 -5.18
N SER A 16 -1.87 -13.46 -5.33
CA SER A 16 -2.56 -13.60 -6.61
C SER A 16 -2.24 -12.48 -7.61
N CYS A 17 -2.52 -12.73 -8.89
CA CYS A 17 -2.42 -11.71 -9.94
C CYS A 17 -3.58 -10.70 -9.84
N GLU A 18 -3.44 -9.57 -10.52
CA GLU A 18 -4.40 -8.45 -10.44
C GLU A 18 -5.81 -8.85 -10.90
N ALA A 19 -5.91 -9.63 -11.98
CA ALA A 19 -7.19 -10.11 -12.49
C ALA A 19 -7.92 -10.99 -11.46
N ASP A 20 -7.20 -11.87 -10.77
CA ASP A 20 -7.76 -12.74 -9.74
C ASP A 20 -8.17 -11.96 -8.49
N ILE A 21 -7.40 -10.94 -8.10
CA ILE A 21 -7.73 -10.06 -6.97
C ILE A 21 -9.04 -9.31 -7.24
N ILE A 22 -9.17 -8.70 -8.42
CA ILE A 22 -10.38 -7.97 -8.82
C ILE A 22 -11.59 -8.92 -8.81
N LYS A 23 -11.45 -10.09 -9.42
CA LYS A 23 -12.50 -11.11 -9.45
C LYS A 23 -12.90 -11.54 -8.04
N PHE A 24 -11.93 -11.82 -7.17
CA PHE A 24 -12.18 -12.23 -5.79
C PHE A 24 -12.96 -11.16 -5.02
N VAL A 25 -12.55 -9.88 -5.08
CA VAL A 25 -13.24 -8.80 -4.36
C VAL A 25 -14.68 -8.64 -4.84
N LYS A 26 -14.88 -8.65 -6.16
CA LYS A 26 -16.21 -8.58 -6.78
C LYS A 26 -17.12 -9.71 -6.33
N GLU A 27 -16.67 -10.96 -6.47
CA GLU A 27 -17.50 -12.13 -6.16
C GLU A 27 -17.75 -12.28 -4.65
N LYS A 28 -16.74 -12.02 -3.82
CA LYS A 28 -16.82 -12.23 -2.38
C LYS A 28 -17.65 -11.17 -1.66
N PHE A 29 -17.54 -9.92 -2.10
CA PHE A 29 -18.13 -8.77 -1.40
C PHE A 29 -19.20 -8.04 -2.21
N ASN A 30 -19.49 -8.48 -3.43
CA ASN A 30 -20.39 -7.81 -4.37
C ASN A 30 -20.05 -6.32 -4.53
N TYR A 31 -18.75 -6.04 -4.65
CA TYR A 31 -18.17 -4.70 -4.63
C TYR A 31 -17.09 -4.57 -5.70
N GLU A 32 -17.12 -3.48 -6.46
CA GLU A 32 -16.16 -3.18 -7.53
C GLU A 32 -15.40 -1.88 -7.21
N PRO A 33 -14.33 -1.94 -6.41
CA PRO A 33 -13.49 -0.79 -6.16
C PRO A 33 -12.65 -0.42 -7.37
N ASP A 34 -12.32 0.87 -7.48
CA ASP A 34 -11.19 1.31 -8.28
C ASP A 34 -9.88 0.86 -7.60
N LEU A 35 -9.20 -0.11 -8.21
CA LEU A 35 -7.96 -0.69 -7.71
C LEU A 35 -6.83 -0.41 -8.70
N TYR A 36 -5.73 0.11 -8.20
CA TYR A 36 -4.48 0.21 -8.95
C TYR A 36 -3.78 -1.16 -9.04
N GLY A 37 -2.88 -1.30 -10.03
CA GLY A 37 -2.00 -2.46 -10.16
C GLY A 37 -1.12 -2.70 -8.92
N LYS A 38 -0.54 -3.90 -8.82
CA LYS A 38 0.33 -4.26 -7.69
C LYS A 38 1.65 -3.49 -7.81
N VAL A 39 1.97 -2.72 -6.78
CA VAL A 39 3.24 -1.99 -6.64
C VAL A 39 3.95 -2.34 -5.34
N ASN A 40 5.27 -2.17 -5.31
CA ASN A 40 6.06 -2.22 -4.07
C ASN A 40 5.90 -0.91 -3.30
N VAL A 41 5.69 -1.00 -1.98
CA VAL A 41 5.58 0.21 -1.13
C VAL A 41 6.81 0.44 -0.23
N ASN A 42 7.65 -0.58 -0.08
CA ASN A 42 8.90 -0.58 0.68
C ASN A 42 10.04 -1.14 -0.19
N GLY A 43 11.29 -0.92 0.25
CA GLY A 43 12.50 -1.33 -0.46
C GLY A 43 12.90 -0.40 -1.60
N ASP A 44 14.00 -0.75 -2.28
CA ASP A 44 14.59 0.07 -3.34
C ASP A 44 13.71 0.20 -4.58
N ASP A 45 12.89 -0.83 -4.84
CA ASP A 45 11.92 -0.88 -5.94
C ASP A 45 10.57 -0.22 -5.58
N ALA A 46 10.48 0.49 -4.44
CA ALA A 46 9.23 1.11 -4.02
C ALA A 46 8.77 2.17 -5.01
N ASP A 47 7.47 2.17 -5.32
CA ASP A 47 6.87 3.13 -6.23
C ASP A 47 7.07 4.58 -5.70
N PRO A 48 7.39 5.55 -6.59
CA PRO A 48 7.71 6.91 -6.18
C PRO A 48 6.64 7.61 -5.34
N PHE A 49 5.35 7.31 -5.58
CA PHE A 49 4.26 7.88 -4.81
C PHE A 49 4.28 7.40 -3.35
N TRP A 50 4.59 6.11 -3.13
CA TRP A 50 4.72 5.56 -1.78
C TRP A 50 5.96 6.09 -1.05
N ASN A 51 7.07 6.31 -1.76
CA ASN A 51 8.25 6.98 -1.19
C ASN A 51 7.93 8.41 -0.76
N PHE A 52 7.18 9.15 -1.58
CA PHE A 52 6.69 10.49 -1.21
C PHE A 52 5.82 10.44 0.06
N LEU A 53 4.83 9.56 0.13
CA LEU A 53 3.94 9.47 1.30
C LEU A 53 4.68 9.11 2.59
N LYS A 54 5.60 8.14 2.54
CA LYS A 54 6.44 7.76 3.69
C LYS A 54 7.30 8.93 4.16
N LYS A 55 7.83 9.74 3.24
CA LYS A 55 8.61 10.94 3.58
C LYS A 55 7.76 12.01 4.27
N GLU A 56 6.53 12.25 3.79
CA GLU A 56 5.66 13.30 4.34
C GLU A 56 5.12 12.97 5.74
N GLN A 57 4.87 11.70 6.05
CA GLN A 57 4.29 11.25 7.33
C GLN A 57 5.06 10.04 7.92
N GLY A 58 6.39 10.09 7.82
CA GLY A 58 7.31 9.08 8.34
C GLY A 58 7.61 9.26 9.83
N GLY A 59 8.08 8.19 10.47
CA GLY A 59 8.63 8.27 11.83
C GLY A 59 10.09 8.74 11.80
N PHE A 60 10.59 9.23 12.95
CA PHE A 60 11.97 9.72 13.09
C PHE A 60 13.04 8.63 12.93
N VAL A 61 12.69 7.36 13.16
CA VAL A 61 13.63 6.23 13.17
C VAL A 61 13.52 5.39 11.90
N THR A 62 12.30 5.12 11.45
CA THR A 62 12.01 4.46 10.17
C THR A 62 10.69 5.01 9.61
N ASP A 63 10.63 5.18 8.29
CA ASP A 63 9.45 5.66 7.56
C ASP A 63 8.67 4.54 6.87
N GLY A 64 9.25 3.33 6.82
CA GLY A 64 8.68 2.12 6.21
C GLY A 64 7.24 1.82 6.64
N ILE A 65 6.48 1.23 5.72
CA ILE A 65 5.11 0.77 5.99
C ILE A 65 5.18 -0.59 6.69
N LYS A 66 4.65 -0.64 7.91
CA LYS A 66 4.80 -1.78 8.82
C LYS A 66 3.68 -2.82 8.74
N TRP A 67 2.62 -2.60 7.97
CA TRP A 67 1.56 -3.60 7.79
C TRP A 67 0.66 -3.23 6.60
N ASN A 68 -0.10 -4.22 6.11
CA ASN A 68 -1.20 -4.01 5.19
C ASN A 68 -2.25 -3.07 5.78
N PHE A 69 -3.02 -2.40 4.92
CA PHE A 69 -4.06 -1.43 5.34
C PHE A 69 -3.55 -0.19 6.10
N THR A 70 -2.26 0.16 5.98
CA THR A 70 -1.77 1.50 6.35
C THR A 70 -2.45 2.56 5.48
N LYS A 71 -2.83 3.69 6.07
CA LYS A 71 -3.63 4.73 5.42
C LYS A 71 -2.83 6.03 5.39
N PHE A 72 -3.16 6.89 4.45
CA PHE A 72 -2.69 8.28 4.41
C PHE A 72 -3.90 9.17 4.15
N LEU A 73 -4.00 10.27 4.87
CA LEU A 73 -5.03 11.27 4.66
C LEU A 73 -4.44 12.44 3.87
N ILE A 74 -5.00 12.69 2.69
CA ILE A 74 -4.60 13.78 1.81
C ILE A 74 -5.75 14.79 1.78
N ASN A 75 -5.45 16.07 2.05
CA ASN A 75 -6.46 17.12 2.02
C ASN A 75 -6.77 17.57 0.58
N ARG A 76 -7.78 18.42 0.40
CA ARG A 76 -8.20 18.92 -0.93
C ARG A 76 -7.15 19.77 -1.66
N LYS A 77 -6.08 20.20 -0.97
CA LYS A 77 -4.94 20.92 -1.56
C LYS A 77 -3.81 19.97 -1.98
N GLY A 78 -3.98 18.66 -1.83
CA GLY A 78 -2.97 17.65 -2.15
C GLY A 78 -1.92 17.45 -1.06
N GLN A 79 -2.10 18.01 0.14
CA GLN A 79 -1.13 17.87 1.24
C GLN A 79 -1.42 16.61 2.05
N VAL A 80 -0.39 15.85 2.39
CA VAL A 80 -0.51 14.69 3.29
C VAL A 80 -0.61 15.21 4.72
N VAL A 81 -1.78 15.08 5.34
CA VAL A 81 -2.06 15.68 6.65
C VAL A 81 -2.03 14.67 7.79
N LYS A 82 -2.12 13.37 7.50
CA LYS A 82 -2.05 12.29 8.49
C LYS A 82 -1.69 10.95 7.85
N ARG A 83 -1.23 10.02 8.68
CA ARG A 83 -1.04 8.61 8.39
C ARG A 83 -1.79 7.77 9.43
#